data_AF-A0A354T7B0-F1
#
_entry.id   AF-A0A354T7B0-F1
#
_cell.length_a   1.000
_cell.length_b   1.000
_cell.length_c   1.000
_cell.angle_alpha   90.00
_cell.angle_beta   90.00
_cell.angle_gamma   90.00
#
_symmetry.space_group_name_H-M   'P 1'
#
loop_
_entity.id
_entity.type
_entity.pdbx_description
1 polymer ?
#
loop_
_entity_poly.entity_id
_entity_poly.type
_entity_poly.pdbx_seq_one_letter_code
_entity_poly.pdbx_strand_id
1 'polypeptide(L)' 'MNTLLALSDAELMESADLTDTEFDELENQLAIRAGCLGWTGDPMRQPVDTVAAIVRSIISKRIR' A
#
# COMPACT_ATOMS: atom_id res chain seq x y z
N MET A 1 -5.70 -19.49 3.56
CA MET A 1 -4.96 -18.79 2.47
C MET A 1 -5.75 -17.54 2.16
N ASN A 2 -5.24 -16.36 2.52
CA ASN A 2 -6.00 -15.13 2.27
C ASN A 2 -5.88 -14.78 0.79
N THR A 3 -7.02 -14.77 0.09
CA THR A 3 -7.10 -14.63 -1.37
C THR A 3 -6.47 -13.33 -1.86
N LEU A 4 -6.55 -12.26 -1.08
CA LEU A 4 -5.97 -10.94 -1.40
C LEU A 4 -4.44 -10.97 -1.59
N LEU A 5 -3.70 -11.74 -0.77
CA LEU A 5 -2.23 -11.80 -0.88
C LEU A 5 -1.77 -12.56 -2.14
N ALA A 6 -2.65 -13.33 -2.77
CA ALA A 6 -2.37 -14.08 -4.00
C ALA A 6 -2.74 -13.32 -5.28
N LEU A 7 -3.43 -12.17 -5.16
CA LEU A 7 -3.81 -11.33 -6.30
C LEU A 7 -2.59 -10.68 -6.95
N SER A 8 -2.71 -10.29 -8.22
CA SER A 8 -1.76 -9.37 -8.85
C SER A 8 -1.85 -7.97 -8.22
N ASP A 9 -0.87 -7.10 -8.46
CA ASP A 9 -0.87 -5.76 -7.88
C ASP A 9 -2.07 -4.92 -8.34
N ALA A 10 -2.48 -5.05 -9.61
CA ALA A 10 -3.68 -4.38 -10.13
C ALA A 10 -4.96 -4.87 -9.44
N GLU A 11 -5.16 -6.19 -9.38
CA GLU A 11 -6.34 -6.79 -8.73
C GLU A 11 -6.37 -6.48 -7.23
N LEU A 12 -5.21 -6.44 -6.58
CA LEU A 12 -5.09 -6.06 -5.18
C LEU A 12 -5.53 -4.61 -4.99
N MET A 13 -5.06 -3.68 -5.82
CA MET A 13 -5.43 -2.26 -5.69
C MET A 13 -6.93 -2.02 -5.92
N GLU A 14 -7.58 -2.82 -6.75
CA GLU A 14 -9.03 -2.74 -6.97
C GLU A 14 -9.86 -3.42 -5.86
N SER A 15 -9.29 -4.43 -5.18
CA SER A 15 -10.01 -5.28 -4.22
C SER A 15 -9.63 -5.04 -2.76
N ALA A 16 -8.57 -4.27 -2.49
CA ALA A 16 -8.08 -4.01 -1.15
C ALA A 16 -9.04 -3.08 -0.42
N ASP A 17 -9.82 -3.66 0.48
CA ASP A 17 -10.62 -2.92 1.45
C ASP A 17 -9.74 -2.63 2.69
N LEU A 18 -9.23 -1.40 2.73
CA LEU A 18 -8.45 -0.86 3.84
C LEU A 18 -9.38 -0.10 4.78
N THR A 19 -9.25 -0.35 6.08
CA THR A 19 -9.86 0.50 7.11
C THR A 19 -9.21 1.89 7.10
N ASP A 20 -9.89 2.90 7.65
CA ASP A 20 -9.35 4.27 7.74
C ASP A 20 -7.94 4.31 8.37
N THR A 21 -7.72 3.52 9.43
CA THR A 21 -6.41 3.42 10.08
C THR A 21 -5.34 2.77 9.19
N GLU A 22 -5.71 1.77 8.39
CA GLU A 22 -4.79 1.14 7.44
C GLU A 22 -4.47 2.09 6.27
N PHE A 23 -5.44 2.91 5.87
CA PHE A 23 -5.24 3.94 4.87
C PHE A 23 -4.30 5.04 5.38
N ASP A 24 -4.48 5.51 6.61
CA ASP A 24 -3.53 6.43 7.27
C ASP A 24 -2.12 5.83 7.35
N GLU A 25 -1.99 4.53 7.64
CA GLU A 25 -0.69 3.84 7.63
C GLU A 25 -0.07 3.83 6.23
N LEU A 26 -0.87 3.56 5.18
CA LEU A 26 -0.42 3.59 3.79
C LEU A 26 0.11 4.98 3.41
N GLU A 27 -0.65 6.05 3.68
CA GLU A 27 -0.24 7.42 3.40
C GLU A 27 1.07 7.79 4.11
N ASN A 28 1.17 7.45 5.41
CA ASN A 28 2.37 7.73 6.19
C ASN A 28 3.61 6.99 5.66
N GLN A 29 3.47 5.71 5.30
CA GLN A 29 4.59 4.94 4.74
C GLN A 29 5.03 5.47 3.37
N LEU A 30 4.08 5.87 2.52
CA LEU A 30 4.37 6.49 1.24
C LEU A 30 5.07 7.85 1.40
N ALA A 31 4.61 8.68 2.34
CA ALA A 31 5.23 9.97 2.63
C ALA A 31 6.67 9.83 3.15
N ILE A 32 6.92 8.90 4.08
CA ILE A 32 8.27 8.62 4.58
C ILE A 32 9.18 8.16 3.44
N ARG A 33 8.70 7.22 2.62
CA ARG A 33 9.46 6.69 1.48
C ARG A 33 9.78 7.78 0.46
N ALA A 34 8.80 8.63 0.15
CA ALA A 34 8.99 9.79 -0.72
C ALA A 34 10.07 10.73 -0.16
N GLY A 35 10.05 11.02 1.14
CA GLY A 35 11.08 11.81 1.81
C GLY A 35 12.48 11.18 1.73
N CYS A 36 12.59 9.86 1.95
CA CYS A 36 13.88 9.16 1.87
C CYS A 36 14.45 9.09 0.45
N LEU A 37 13.60 9.00 -0.57
CA LEU A 37 14.02 8.87 -1.97
C LEU A 37 14.06 10.21 -2.72
N GLY A 38 13.70 11.31 -2.05
CA GLY A 38 13.65 12.65 -2.65
C GLY A 38 12.55 12.80 -3.69
N TRP A 39 11.46 12.04 -3.58
CA TRP A 39 10.32 12.15 -4.49
C TRP A 39 9.55 13.45 -4.23
N THR A 40 9.22 14.14 -5.33
CA THR A 40 8.46 15.39 -5.29
C THR A 40 7.03 15.15 -5.78
N GLY A 41 6.04 15.72 -5.09
CA GLY A 41 4.63 15.60 -5.45
C GLY A 41 3.85 14.72 -4.47
N ASP A 42 2.66 14.29 -4.90
CA ASP A 42 1.76 13.48 -4.07
C ASP A 42 2.29 12.03 -3.92
N PRO A 43 2.63 11.57 -2.71
CA PRO A 43 3.07 10.21 -2.43
C PRO A 43 2.02 9.13 -2.76
N MET A 44 0.74 9.49 -2.89
CA MET A 44 -0.31 8.55 -3.28
C MET A 44 -0.36 8.27 -4.78
N ARG A 45 0.35 9.07 -5.60
CA ARG A 45 0.42 8.92 -7.06
C ARG A 45 1.69 8.19 -7.51
N GLN A 46 2.33 7.45 -6.61
CA GLN A 46 3.52 6.68 -6.89
C GLN A 46 3.21 5.47 -7.78
N PRO A 47 4.23 4.87 -8.42
CA PRO A 47 4.06 3.65 -9.21
C PRO A 47 3.25 2.57 -8.47
N VAL A 48 2.33 1.92 -9.21
CA VAL A 48 1.34 0.98 -8.67
C VAL A 48 1.99 -0.17 -7.90
N ASP A 49 3.15 -0.64 -8.36
CA ASP A 49 3.96 -1.67 -7.70
C ASP A 49 4.44 -1.26 -6.31
N THR A 50 4.83 0.01 -6.14
CA THR A 50 5.24 0.55 -4.83
C THR A 50 4.07 0.62 -3.86
N VAL A 51 2.93 1.14 -4.33
CA VAL A 51 1.72 1.27 -3.51
C VAL A 51 1.21 -0.13 -3.13
N ALA A 52 1.12 -1.04 -4.09
CA ALA A 52 0.67 -2.41 -3.88
C ALA A 52 1.58 -3.17 -2.90
N ALA A 53 2.90 -2.97 -2.94
CA ALA A 53 3.81 -3.60 -1.98
C ALA A 53 3.54 -3.16 -0.53
N ILE A 54 3.22 -1.87 -0.31
CA ILE A 54 2.88 -1.35 1.02
C ILE A 54 1.51 -1.88 1.46
N VAL A 55 0.52 -1.88 0.57
CA VAL A 55 -0.81 -2.47 0.82
C VAL A 55 -0.70 -3.95 1.19
N ARG A 56 0.12 -4.76 0.48
CA ARG A 56 0.38 -6.16 0.85
C ARG A 56 1.00 -6.28 2.24
N SER A 57 1.92 -5.40 2.60
CA SER A 57 2.55 -5.40 3.92
C SER A 57 1.51 -5.15 5.02
N ILE A 58 0.64 -4.15 4.86
CA ILE A 58 -0.43 -3.81 5.79
C ILE A 58 -1.41 -4.99 5.94
N ILE A 59 -1.91 -5.52 4.82
CA ILE A 59 -2.80 -6.68 4.82
C ILE A 59 -2.13 -7.90 5.47
N SER A 60 -0.83 -8.12 5.23
CA SER A 60 -0.08 -9.21 5.85
C SER A 60 0.05 -9.05 7.37
N LYS A 61 0.16 -7.81 7.88
CA LYS A 61 0.15 -7.54 9.33
C LYS A 61 -1.22 -7.82 9.93
N ARG A 62 -2.31 -7.43 9.26
CA ARG A 62 -3.69 -7.69 9.71
C ARG A 62 -4.00 -9.18 9.91
N ILE A 63 -3.39 -10.04 9.09
CA ILE A 63 -3.62 -11.49 9.12
C ILE A 63 -2.79 -12.17 10.22
N ARG A 64 -1.77 -11.50 10.75
CA ARG A 64 -0.81 -12.08 11.70
C ARG A 64 -1.20 -11.82 13.14
#